data_AF-R7N3E3-F1
#
_entry.id   AF-R7N3E3-F1
#
_cell.length_a   1.000
_cell.length_b   1.000
_cell.length_c   1.000
_cell.angle_alpha   90.00
_cell.angle_beta   90.00
_cell.angle_gamma   90.00
#
_symmetry.space_group_name_H-M   'P 1'
#
loop_
_entity.id
_entity.type
_entity.pdbx_description
1 polymer ?
#
loop_
_entity_poly.entity_id
_entity_poly.type
_entity_poly.pdbx_seq_one_letter_code
_entity_poly.pdbx_strand_id
1 'polypeptide(L)' 'MCHKTDEPIYVTKNGYGDMVIMSMEIYESTMRQIAMYRDIELSEKQVEAGKVKDARIALSETRLKYGL' A
#
# COMPACT_ATOMS: atom_id res chain seq x y z
N MET A 1 15.36 -20.63 -2.39
CA MET A 1 15.14 -20.62 -3.84
C MET A 1 14.49 -19.29 -4.23
N CYS A 2 13.24 -19.01 -3.86
CA CYS A 2 12.61 -17.69 -4.13
C CYS A 2 13.31 -16.49 -3.46
N HIS A 3 13.83 -16.66 -2.24
CA HIS A 3 14.56 -15.58 -1.54
C HIS A 3 15.97 -15.30 -2.10
N LYS A 4 16.52 -16.16 -2.98
CA LYS A 4 17.85 -15.94 -3.57
C LYS A 4 17.78 -15.23 -4.91
N THR A 5 16.64 -15.31 -5.60
CA THR A 5 16.45 -14.78 -6.96
C THR A 5 15.47 -13.62 -7.00
N ASP A 6 14.77 -13.34 -5.89
CA ASP A 6 13.67 -12.37 -5.78
C ASP A 6 12.53 -12.58 -6.80
N GLU A 7 12.47 -13.78 -7.37
CA GLU A 7 11.47 -14.17 -8.35
C GLU A 7 10.43 -15.12 -7.73
N PRO A 8 9.13 -14.93 -8.04
CA PRO A 8 8.08 -15.84 -7.60
C PRO A 8 8.14 -17.18 -8.35
N ILE A 9 7.83 -18.26 -7.64
CA ILE A 9 7.60 -19.58 -8.24
C ILE A 9 6.11 -19.74 -8.49
N TYR A 10 5.73 -19.99 -9.75
CA TYR A 10 4.36 -20.27 -10.14
C TYR A 10 4.11 -21.78 -10.17
N VAL A 11 3.04 -22.22 -9.51
CA VAL A 11 2.55 -23.60 -9.55
C VAL A 11 1.30 -23.63 -10.41
N THR A 12 1.31 -24.49 -11.43
CA THR A 12 0.18 -24.65 -12.35
C THR A 12 -0.45 -26.02 -12.23
N LYS A 13 -1.78 -26.09 -12.37
CA LYS A 13 -2.55 -27.33 -12.47
C LYS A 13 -3.22 -27.39 -13.85
N ASN A 14 -2.83 -28.38 -14.66
CA ASN A 14 -3.33 -28.56 -16.03
C ASN A 14 -3.20 -27.32 -16.93
N GLY A 15 -2.09 -26.58 -16.79
CA GLY A 15 -1.82 -25.36 -17.57
C GLY A 15 -2.44 -24.08 -17.01
N TYR A 16 -3.20 -24.15 -15.91
CA TYR A 16 -3.77 -22.98 -15.23
C TYR A 16 -2.98 -22.65 -13.96
N GLY A 17 -2.76 -21.37 -13.70
CA GLY A 17 -2.14 -20.92 -12.45
C GLY A 17 -3.01 -21.29 -11.24
N ASP A 18 -2.39 -21.94 -10.26
CA ASP A 18 -3.05 -22.45 -9.04
C ASP A 18 -2.48 -21.77 -7.80
N MET A 19 -1.16 -21.62 -7.72
CA MET A 19 -0.48 -21.02 -6.57
C MET A 19 0.78 -20.24 -6.99
N VAL A 20 1.15 -19.25 -6.17
CA VAL A 20 2.42 -18.52 -6.29
C VAL A 20 3.14 -18.58 -4.95
N ILE A 21 4.44 -18.90 -4.97
CA ILE A 21 5.31 -18.92 -3.79
C ILE A 21 6.38 -17.84 -3.97
N MET A 22 6.43 -16.88 -3.06
CA MET A 22 7.40 -15.77 -3.05
C MET A 22 8.01 -15.58 -1.66
N SER A 23 9.11 -14.84 -1.56
CA SER A 23 9.65 -14.47 -0.25
C SER A 23 8.68 -13.55 0.49
N MET A 24 8.67 -13.64 1.82
CA MET A 24 7.83 -12.77 2.66
C MET A 24 8.17 -11.29 2.44
N GLU A 25 9.45 -10.97 2.27
CA GLU A 25 9.90 -9.60 2.01
C GLU A 25 9.29 -9.01 0.73
N ILE A 26 9.32 -9.75 -0.38
CA ILE A 26 8.74 -9.31 -1.65
C ILE A 26 7.22 -9.22 -1.55
N TYR A 27 6.57 -10.19 -0.90
CA TYR A 27 5.13 -10.15 -0.65
C TYR A 27 4.73 -8.90 0.12
N GLU A 28 5.37 -8.63 1.26
CA GLU A 28 5.07 -7.48 2.10
C GLU A 28 5.36 -6.15 1.39
N SER A 29 6.48 -6.06 0.65
CA SER A 29 6.81 -4.88 -0.13
C SER A 29 5.75 -4.59 -1.19
N THR A 30 5.32 -5.63 -1.91
CA THR A 30 4.24 -5.53 -2.92
C THR A 30 2.93 -5.08 -2.28
N MET A 31 2.55 -5.65 -1.13
CA MET A 31 1.34 -5.25 -0.41
C MET A 31 1.41 -3.80 0.08
N ARG A 32 2.56 -3.34 0.59
CA ARG A 32 2.77 -1.94 0.98
C ARG A 32 2.63 -0.99 -0.21
N GLN A 33 3.19 -1.35 -1.36
CA GLN A 33 3.09 -0.53 -2.57
C GLN A 33 1.64 -0.44 -3.07
N ILE A 34 0.88 -1.56 -3.05
CA ILE A 34 -0.54 -1.57 -3.40
C ILE A 34 -1.35 -0.68 -2.45
N ALA A 35 -1.10 -0.78 -1.14
CA ALA A 35 -1.77 0.06 -0.15
C ALA A 35 -1.49 1.55 -0.38
N MET A 36 -0.23 1.91 -0.62
CA MET A 36 0.17 3.29 -0.92
C MET A 36 -0.55 3.84 -2.17
N TYR A 37 -0.63 3.07 -3.26
CA TYR A 37 -1.34 3.53 -4.47
C TYR A 37 -2.83 3.73 -4.21
N ARG A 38 -3.45 2.88 -3.40
CA ARG A 38 -4.85 3.05 -3.01
C ARG A 38 -5.06 4.31 -2.18
N ASP A 39 -4.14 4.62 -1.26
CA ASP A 39 -4.21 5.83 -0.45
C ASP A 39 -4.03 7.10 -1.30
N ILE A 40 -3.17 7.05 -2.32
CA ILE A 40 -3.00 8.12 -3.30
C ILE A 40 -4.28 8.31 -4.11
N GLU A 41 -4.85 7.24 -4.67
CA GLU A 41 -6.09 7.31 -5.46
C GLU A 41 -7.25 7.91 -4.63
N LEU A 42 -7.36 7.51 -3.36
CA LEU A 42 -8.34 8.09 -2.44
C LEU A 42 -8.07 9.57 -2.19
N SER A 43 -6.81 9.94 -1.98
CA SER A 43 -6.40 11.33 -1.75
C SER A 43 -6.70 12.22 -2.96
N GLU A 44 -6.45 11.73 -4.18
CA GLU A 44 -6.79 12.45 -5.42
C GLU A 44 -8.29 12.74 -5.51
N LYS A 45 -9.13 11.73 -5.24
CA LYS A 45 -10.60 11.89 -5.18
C LYS A 45 -11.04 12.88 -4.10
N GLN A 46 -10.36 12.90 -2.95
CA GLN A 46 -10.64 13.87 -1.88
C GLN A 46 -10.27 15.29 -2.29
N VAL A 47 -9.13 15.47 -2.98
CA VAL A 47 -8.70 16.76 -3.51
C VAL A 47 -9.69 17.27 -4.56
N GLU A 48 -10.10 16.42 -5.50
CA GLU A 48 -11.10 16.76 -6.53
C GLU A 48 -12.44 17.18 -5.89
N ALA A 49 -12.87 16.48 -4.84
CA ALA A 49 -14.06 16.82 -4.07
C ALA A 49 -13.90 18.03 -3.12
N GLY A 50 -12.75 18.70 -3.13
CA GLY A 50 -12.45 19.85 -2.26
C GLY A 50 -12.32 19.49 -0.77
N LYS A 51 -12.19 18.20 -0.42
CA LYS A 51 -12.00 17.70 0.96
C LYS A 51 -10.54 17.86 1.41
N VAL A 52 -10.02 19.07 1.29
CA VAL A 52 -8.65 19.45 1.65
C VAL A 52 -8.66 20.33 2.89
N LYS A 53 -7.53 20.37 3.59
CA LYS A 53 -7.35 21.22 4.77
C LYS A 53 -5.96 21.82 4.77
N ASP A 54 -5.85 23.07 5.21
CA ASP A 54 -4.55 23.70 5.42
C ASP A 54 -3.73 22.91 6.45
N ALA A 55 -2.49 22.60 6.09
CA ALA A 55 -1.63 21.74 6.88
C ALA A 55 -1.32 22.32 8.28
N ARG A 56 -1.17 23.65 8.40
CA ARG A 56 -0.90 24.29 9.69
C ARG A 56 -2.11 24.20 10.60
N ILE A 57 -3.31 24.40 10.05
CA ILE A 57 -4.57 24.25 10.80
C ILE A 57 -4.74 22.79 11.25
N ALA A 58 -4.55 21.82 10.36
CA ALA A 58 -4.65 20.39 10.69
C ALA A 58 -3.67 19.96 11.79
N LEU A 59 -2.42 20.42 11.73
CA LEU A 59 -1.40 20.14 12.76
C LEU A 59 -1.75 20.79 14.10
N SER A 60 -2.23 22.05 14.08
CA SER A 60 -2.66 22.75 15.30
C SER A 60 -3.80 22.02 16.00
N GLU A 61 -4.82 21.59 15.26
CA GLU A 61 -5.94 20.84 15.82
C GLU A 61 -5.52 19.48 16.38
N THR A 62 -4.59 18.78 15.71
CA THR A 62 -4.08 17.50 16.17
C THR A 62 -3.32 17.67 17.50
N ARG A 63 -2.47 18.70 17.60
CA ARG A 63 -1.75 19.03 18.85
C ARG A 63 -2.72 19.35 19.98
N LEU A 64 -3.72 20.20 19.72
CA LEU A 64 -4.77 20.52 20.69
C LEU A 64 -5.55 19.28 21.15
N LYS A 65 -5.90 18.38 20.22
CA LYS A 65 -6.66 17.16 20.52
C LYS A 65 -5.89 16.18 21.41
N TYR A 66 -4.58 16.07 21.24
CA TYR A 66 -3.74 15.10 21.96
C TYR A 66 -2.87 15.72 23.07
N GLY A 67 -2.97 17.04 23.30
CA GLY A 67 -2.18 17.74 24.33
C GLY A 67 -0.68 17.78 24.06
N LEU A 68 -0.29 17.83 22.78
CA LEU A 68 1.11 17.88 22.31
C LEU A 68 1.62 19.31 22.10
#